data_AF-A0A182T1U6-F1
#
_entry.id   AF-A0A182T1U6-F1
#
_cell.length_a   1.000
_cell.length_b   1.000
_cell.length_c   1.000
_cell.angle_alpha   90.00
_cell.angle_beta   90.00
_cell.angle_gamma   90.00
#
_symmetry.space_group_name_H-M   'P 1'
#
loop_
_entity.id
_entity.type
_entity.pdbx_description
1 polymer ?
#
loop_
_entity_poly.entity_id
_entity_poly.type
_entity_poly.pdbx_seq_one_letter_code
_entity_poly.pdbx_strand_id
1 'polypeptide(L)'
;GGFRATQTVKLKPGPLEDFSHAIEPHLRSLGMPTKLDRGIVTLYKDFTVCEKNKLLTPEQARILKLLGKPMAKFKVVINCCFTKQDGFELINEKAIEVSKKTRKMKKSVKVAGLKNTKQSQDAMSEDEDEDDEAMEQDDDDDEDDNESDDES
;
A
#
# COMPACT_ATOMS: atom_id res chain seq x y z
N GLY A 1 -4.15 -2.37 9.14
CA GLY A 1 -5.61 -2.37 9.31
C GLY A 1 -6.21 -1.58 8.18
N GLY A 2 -7.10 -2.18 7.39
CA GLY A 2 -7.64 -1.57 6.16
C GLY A 2 -8.91 -0.75 6.38
N PHE A 3 -9.20 0.15 5.43
CA PHE A 3 -10.47 0.88 5.36
C PHE A 3 -11.54 0.02 4.68
N ARG A 4 -12.80 0.12 5.11
CA ARG A 4 -13.92 -0.59 4.46
C ARG A 4 -14.46 0.27 3.32
N ALA A 5 -14.55 -0.28 2.11
CA ALA A 5 -15.10 0.45 0.98
C ALA A 5 -16.56 0.85 1.23
N THR A 6 -16.91 2.11 0.98
CA THR A 6 -18.28 2.63 1.16
C THR A 6 -19.16 2.36 -0.06
N GLN A 7 -18.55 2.12 -1.22
CA GLN A 7 -19.19 1.91 -2.51
C GLN A 7 -18.51 0.78 -3.29
N THR A 8 -19.25 0.17 -4.21
CA THR A 8 -18.73 -0.84 -5.13
C THR A 8 -18.26 -0.15 -6.40
N VAL A 9 -17.03 -0.40 -6.83
CA VAL A 9 -16.44 0.17 -8.06
C VAL A 9 -16.06 -0.97 -9.00
N LYS A 10 -16.79 -1.05 -10.12
CA LYS A 10 -16.53 -1.99 -11.22
C LYS A 10 -16.19 -1.19 -12.47
N LEU A 11 -15.14 -1.60 -13.15
CA LEU A 11 -14.71 -1.00 -14.41
C LEU A 11 -15.01 -1.98 -15.54
N LYS A 12 -15.64 -1.48 -16.60
CA LYS A 12 -15.91 -2.22 -17.83
C LYS A 12 -14.68 -2.15 -18.74
N PRO A 13 -14.48 -3.15 -19.62
CA PRO A 13 -13.46 -3.06 -20.65
C PRO A 13 -13.73 -1.84 -21.56
N GLY A 14 -12.68 -1.17 -22.00
CA GLY A 14 -12.76 0.02 -22.83
C GLY A 14 -11.58 0.99 -22.64
N PRO A 15 -11.49 2.02 -23.49
CA PRO A 15 -10.47 3.07 -23.37
C PRO A 15 -10.75 3.92 -22.13
N LEU A 16 -9.70 4.16 -21.34
CA LEU A 16 -9.71 5.02 -20.16
C LEU A 16 -8.89 6.27 -20.48
N GLU A 17 -9.54 7.21 -21.14
CA GLU A 17 -8.93 8.48 -21.58
C GLU A 17 -8.52 9.40 -20.41
N ASP A 18 -9.12 9.20 -19.24
CA ASP A 18 -8.79 9.93 -18.02
C ASP A 18 -7.38 9.62 -17.49
N PHE A 19 -6.74 8.53 -17.97
CA PHE A 19 -5.41 8.12 -17.53
C PHE A 19 -4.32 8.55 -18.52
N SER A 20 -3.27 9.17 -17.99
CA SER A 20 -2.05 9.46 -18.74
C SER A 20 -1.31 8.17 -19.11
N HIS A 21 -0.69 8.12 -20.30
CA HIS A 21 0.13 6.97 -20.72
C HIS A 21 1.25 6.61 -19.71
N ALA A 22 1.75 7.59 -18.96
CA ALA A 22 2.79 7.38 -17.94
C ALA A 22 2.31 6.61 -16.70
N ILE A 23 1.00 6.59 -16.39
CA ILE A 23 0.47 5.85 -15.21
C ILE A 23 0.13 4.40 -15.56
N GLU A 24 0.12 4.02 -16.84
CA GLU A 24 -0.21 2.67 -17.31
C GLU A 24 0.66 1.58 -16.66
N PRO A 25 2.00 1.72 -16.56
CA PRO A 25 2.83 0.70 -15.91
C PRO A 25 2.47 0.51 -14.43
N HIS A 26 2.10 1.60 -13.75
CA HIS A 26 1.66 1.55 -12.37
C HIS A 26 0.31 0.84 -12.24
N LEU A 27 -0.65 1.09 -13.14
CA LEU A 27 -1.92 0.35 -13.17
C LEU A 27 -1.71 -1.15 -13.40
N ARG A 28 -0.80 -1.52 -14.30
CA ARG A 28 -0.41 -2.91 -14.56
C ARG A 28 0.22 -3.56 -13.32
N SER A 29 1.12 -2.86 -12.64
CA SER A 29 1.74 -3.31 -11.38
C SER A 29 0.72 -3.49 -10.25
N LEU A 30 -0.34 -2.68 -10.21
CA LEU A 30 -1.46 -2.80 -9.27
C LEU A 30 -2.42 -3.97 -9.61
N GLY A 31 -2.14 -4.74 -10.65
CA GLY A 31 -2.93 -5.89 -11.07
C GLY A 31 -4.12 -5.55 -11.98
N MET A 32 -4.19 -4.33 -12.53
CA MET A 32 -5.23 -3.99 -13.49
C MET A 32 -4.93 -4.54 -14.89
N PRO A 33 -5.90 -5.18 -15.56
CA PRO A 33 -5.76 -5.67 -16.93
C PRO A 33 -5.85 -4.50 -17.92
N THR A 34 -4.78 -3.72 -18.00
CA THR A 34 -4.60 -2.58 -18.90
C THR A 34 -3.58 -2.90 -20.00
N LYS A 35 -3.77 -2.28 -21.18
CA LYS A 35 -2.83 -2.25 -22.30
C LYS A 35 -2.82 -0.84 -22.88
N LEU A 36 -1.72 -0.45 -23.50
CA LEU A 36 -1.65 0.78 -24.27
C LEU A 36 -2.09 0.50 -25.71
N ASP A 37 -3.21 1.09 -26.14
CA ASP A 37 -3.67 1.02 -27.53
C ASP A 37 -3.65 2.43 -28.13
N ARG A 38 -2.82 2.65 -29.16
CA ARG A 38 -2.63 3.96 -29.81
C ARG A 38 -2.33 5.12 -28.84
N GLY A 39 -1.63 4.84 -27.74
CA GLY A 39 -1.29 5.83 -26.71
C GLY A 39 -2.36 6.06 -25.64
N ILE A 40 -3.50 5.36 -25.72
CA ILE A 40 -4.59 5.43 -24.75
C ILE A 40 -4.57 4.17 -23.87
N VAL A 41 -4.67 4.36 -22.55
CA VAL A 41 -4.76 3.25 -21.60
C VAL A 41 -6.11 2.57 -21.78
N THR A 42 -6.11 1.33 -22.23
CA THR A 42 -7.33 0.56 -22.52
C THR A 42 -7.40 -0.67 -21.63
N LEU A 43 -8.55 -0.85 -20.98
CA LEU A 43 -8.84 -2.02 -20.17
C LEU A 43 -9.35 -3.15 -21.08
N TYR A 44 -8.66 -4.29 -21.12
CA TYR A 44 -9.02 -5.41 -22.01
C TYR A 44 -9.89 -6.48 -21.35
N LYS A 45 -10.03 -6.44 -20.02
CA LYS A 45 -10.93 -7.30 -19.23
C LYS A 45 -11.71 -6.46 -18.25
N ASP A 46 -12.87 -6.94 -17.84
CA ASP A 46 -13.59 -6.35 -16.72
C ASP A 46 -12.79 -6.49 -15.42
N PHE A 47 -12.78 -5.44 -14.60
CA PHE A 47 -12.04 -5.42 -13.35
C PHE A 47 -12.89 -4.85 -12.22
N THR A 48 -13.07 -5.63 -11.16
CA THR A 48 -13.75 -5.18 -9.95
C THR A 48 -12.70 -4.71 -8.95
N VAL A 49 -12.60 -3.39 -8.75
CA VAL A 49 -11.63 -2.79 -7.84
C VAL A 49 -11.99 -3.09 -6.40
N CYS A 50 -13.22 -2.79 -5.99
CA CYS A 50 -13.67 -3.02 -4.62
C CYS A 50 -15.18 -3.20 -4.52
N GLU A 51 -15.60 -3.89 -3.47
CA GLU A 51 -17.00 -4.12 -3.11
C GLU A 51 -17.34 -3.39 -1.82
N LYS A 52 -18.55 -2.86 -1.72
CA LYS A 52 -19.05 -2.20 -0.51
C LYS A 52 -18.89 -3.11 0.72
N ASN A 53 -18.46 -2.51 1.83
CA ASN A 53 -18.18 -3.13 3.14
C ASN A 53 -16.97 -4.08 3.21
N LYS A 54 -16.26 -4.31 2.09
CA LYS A 54 -15.03 -5.11 2.05
C LYS A 54 -13.82 -4.29 2.48
N LEU A 55 -12.85 -4.93 3.13
CA LEU A 55 -11.57 -4.30 3.46
C LEU A 55 -10.78 -4.02 2.17
N LEU A 56 -10.37 -2.78 1.98
CA LEU A 56 -9.54 -2.34 0.86
C LEU A 56 -8.09 -2.75 1.08
N THR A 57 -7.49 -3.36 0.07
CA THR A 57 -6.04 -3.54 0.00
C THR A 57 -5.38 -2.19 -0.35
N PRO A 58 -4.09 -1.99 0.00
CA PRO A 58 -3.38 -0.76 -0.38
C PRO A 58 -3.31 -0.56 -1.90
N GLU A 59 -3.28 -1.65 -2.68
CA GLU A 59 -3.35 -1.61 -4.14
C GLU A 59 -4.70 -1.08 -4.63
N GLN A 60 -5.81 -1.60 -4.10
CA GLN A 60 -7.15 -1.11 -4.41
C GLN A 60 -7.32 0.37 -4.03
N ALA A 61 -6.79 0.78 -2.88
CA ALA A 61 -6.81 2.18 -2.45
C ALA A 61 -6.04 3.10 -3.41
N ARG A 62 -4.89 2.64 -3.93
CA ARG A 62 -4.12 3.36 -4.97
C ARG A 62 -4.94 3.50 -6.25
N ILE A 63 -5.56 2.42 -6.73
CA ILE A 63 -6.43 2.46 -7.92
C ILE A 63 -7.57 3.46 -7.74
N LEU A 64 -8.24 3.47 -6.57
CA LEU A 64 -9.32 4.40 -6.29
C LEU A 64 -8.87 5.87 -6.24
N LYS A 65 -7.63 6.11 -5.80
CA LYS A 65 -7.01 7.45 -5.85
C LYS A 65 -6.78 7.89 -7.29
N LEU A 66 -6.28 6.98 -8.15
CA LEU A 66 -6.08 7.25 -9.57
C LEU A 66 -7.40 7.51 -10.29
N LEU A 67 -8.45 6.75 -9.98
CA LEU A 67 -9.81 6.94 -10.50
C LEU A 67 -10.52 8.20 -9.98
N GLY A 68 -9.91 8.97 -9.08
CA GLY A 68 -10.52 10.15 -8.49
C GLY A 68 -11.78 9.87 -7.67
N LYS A 69 -11.94 8.65 -7.12
CA LYS A 69 -13.11 8.24 -6.32
C LYS A 69 -12.76 8.20 -4.83
N PRO A 70 -12.87 9.32 -4.09
CA PRO A 70 -12.57 9.35 -2.66
C PRO A 70 -13.58 8.51 -1.88
N MET A 71 -13.09 7.51 -1.14
CA MET A 71 -13.93 6.62 -0.32
C MET A 71 -14.27 7.18 1.06
N ALA A 72 -13.52 8.17 1.53
CA ALA A 72 -13.71 8.84 2.81
C ALA A 72 -13.75 10.36 2.61
N LYS A 73 -14.70 11.01 3.30
CA LYS A 73 -14.75 12.48 3.39
C LYS A 73 -14.09 12.89 4.70
N PHE A 74 -12.98 13.60 4.60
CA PHE A 74 -12.34 14.22 5.76
C PHE A 74 -13.05 15.55 6.06
N LYS A 75 -13.43 15.77 7.32
CA LYS A 75 -14.03 17.02 7.78
C LYS A 75 -13.20 17.55 8.93
N VAL A 76 -12.75 18.79 8.81
CA VAL A 76 -12.12 19.52 9.92
C VAL A 76 -13.23 20.17 10.73
N VAL A 77 -13.26 19.89 12.02
CA VAL A 77 -14.14 20.57 12.98
C VAL A 77 -13.25 21.42 13.86
N ILE A 78 -13.45 22.74 13.82
CA ILE A 78 -12.72 23.68 14.66
C ILE A 78 -13.46 23.75 16.00
N ASN A 79 -12.79 23.35 17.07
CA ASN A 79 -13.38 23.35 18.42
C ASN A 79 -13.10 24.65 19.18
N CYS A 80 -11.95 25.27 18.92
CA CYS A 80 -11.57 26.54 19.51
C CYS A 80 -10.67 27.32 18.55
N CYS A 81 -10.72 28.63 18.66
CA CYS A 81 -9.74 29.54 18.09
C CYS A 81 -9.15 30.41 19.20
N PHE A 82 -7.92 30.87 19.02
CA PHE A 82 -7.31 31.84 19.91
C PHE A 82 -6.95 33.07 19.08
N THR A 83 -7.52 34.22 19.43
CA THR A 83 -7.20 35.50 18.81
C THR A 83 -6.47 36.38 19.81
N LYS A 84 -5.58 37.26 19.33
CA LYS A 84 -4.82 38.16 20.21
C LYS A 84 -5.68 39.26 20.85
N GLN A 85 -6.86 39.52 20.30
CA GLN A 85 -7.76 40.59 20.73
C GLN A 85 -8.86 40.08 21.66
N ASP A 86 -9.50 38.95 21.34
CA ASP A 86 -10.61 38.39 22.11
C ASP A 86 -10.23 37.18 22.98
N GLY A 87 -8.98 36.69 22.86
CA GLY A 87 -8.47 35.60 23.69
C GLY A 87 -8.88 34.22 23.18
N PHE A 88 -9.13 33.28 24.10
CA PHE A 88 -9.51 31.90 23.77
C PHE A 88 -11.03 31.79 23.60
N GLU A 89 -11.48 31.47 22.39
CA GLU A 89 -12.88 31.28 22.06
C GLU A 89 -13.15 29.80 21.76
N LEU A 90 -14.08 29.22 22.52
CA LEU A 90 -14.55 27.86 22.31
C LEU A 90 -15.74 27.90 21.34
N ILE A 91 -15.56 27.40 20.12
CA ILE A 91 -16.57 27.42 19.04
C ILE A 91 -17.44 26.15 19.09
N ASN A 92 -16.91 25.03 19.58
CA ASN A 92 -17.63 23.76 19.65
C ASN A 92 -17.29 23.04 20.97
N GLU A 93 -18.30 22.85 21.82
CA GLU A 93 -18.23 22.03 23.04
C GLU A 93 -18.35 20.53 22.77
N LYS A 94 -18.29 20.10 21.51
CA LYS A 94 -18.36 18.69 21.17
C LYS A 94 -17.13 17.97 21.71
N ALA A 95 -17.33 17.25 22.82
CA ALA A 95 -16.38 16.29 23.35
C ALA A 95 -15.98 15.34 22.23
N ILE A 96 -14.75 15.48 21.75
CA ILE A 96 -14.14 14.46 20.90
C ILE A 96 -14.09 13.21 21.78
N GLU A 97 -14.91 12.21 21.50
CA GLU A 97 -14.72 10.87 22.04
C GLU A 97 -13.44 10.30 21.45
N VAL A 98 -12.30 10.71 22.04
CA VAL A 98 -11.02 10.07 21.80
C VAL A 98 -11.20 8.65 22.33
N SER A 99 -11.51 7.72 21.43
CA SER A 99 -11.54 6.29 21.75
C SER A 99 -10.20 5.93 22.37
N LYS A 100 -10.18 5.88 23.70
CA LYS A 100 -9.03 5.43 24.48
C LYS A 100 -8.81 3.99 24.06
N LYS A 101 -7.88 3.75 23.13
CA LYS A 101 -7.35 2.43 22.88
C LYS A 101 -6.47 2.08 24.07
N THR A 102 -7.10 1.68 25.17
CA THR A 102 -6.43 1.08 26.31
C THR A 102 -5.66 -0.13 25.80
N ARG A 103 -4.33 0.03 25.72
CA ARG A 103 -3.38 -1.08 25.65
C ARG A 103 -3.65 -1.97 26.87
N LYS A 104 -4.38 -3.06 26.68
CA LYS A 104 -4.55 -4.07 27.74
C LYS A 104 -3.25 -4.88 27.79
N MET A 105 -2.30 -4.43 28.60
CA MET A 105 -1.20 -5.26 29.09
C MET A 105 -1.81 -6.48 29.77
N LYS A 106 -1.65 -7.67 29.18
CA LYS A 106 -1.92 -8.93 29.86
C LYS A 106 -0.70 -9.26 30.72
N LYS A 107 -0.79 -9.03 32.03
CA LYS A 107 0.06 -9.71 33.01
C LYS A 107 -0.73 -9.93 34.30
N SER A 108 -1.09 -11.19 34.55
CA SER A 108 -0.65 -11.92 35.74
C SER A 108 -1.24 -13.32 35.67
N VAL A 109 -0.37 -14.33 35.55
CA VAL A 109 -0.05 -15.27 36.63
C VAL A 109 -1.11 -16.36 36.75
N LYS A 110 -0.76 -17.52 36.16
CA LYS A 110 -1.35 -18.83 36.42
C LYS A 110 -0.76 -19.36 37.73
N VAL A 111 -1.59 -19.92 38.61
CA VAL A 111 -1.14 -20.72 39.75
C VAL A 111 -1.79 -22.09 39.71
N ALA A 112 -0.91 -23.09 39.68
CA ALA A 112 -0.96 -24.46 40.20
C ALA A 112 -2.14 -25.41 39.87
N GLY A 113 -1.79 -26.60 39.36
CA GLY A 113 -2.70 -27.76 39.26
C GLY A 113 -2.11 -28.95 38.50
N LEU A 114 -1.15 -29.64 39.12
CA LEU A 114 -0.40 -30.85 38.75
C LEU A 114 -1.23 -32.03 38.16
N LYS A 115 -0.71 -32.74 37.14
CA LYS A 115 -0.36 -34.20 37.13
C LYS A 115 -0.04 -34.76 35.72
N ASN A 116 1.20 -35.28 35.61
CA ASN A 116 1.83 -36.33 34.77
C ASN A 116 1.07 -36.91 33.56
N THR A 117 1.72 -37.32 32.45
CA THR A 117 2.64 -38.49 32.38
C THR A 117 3.20 -38.66 30.94
N LYS A 118 4.51 -39.01 30.81
CA LYS A 118 5.22 -39.74 29.70
C LYS A 118 5.15 -39.13 28.28
N GLN A 119 6.11 -39.26 27.36
CA GLN A 119 7.42 -39.90 27.11
C GLN A 119 7.82 -39.25 25.75
N SER A 120 9.02 -38.76 25.43
CA SER A 120 10.29 -39.40 25.04
C SER A 120 10.95 -38.35 24.11
N GLN A 121 12.12 -37.78 24.42
CA GLN A 121 13.47 -38.26 24.09
C GLN A 121 13.84 -38.24 22.59
N ASP A 122 14.93 -37.49 22.34
CA ASP A 122 16.03 -37.69 21.36
C ASP A 122 16.14 -36.86 20.05
N ALA A 123 17.39 -36.37 19.87
CA ALA A 123 18.17 -36.03 18.67
C ALA A 123 17.79 -34.79 17.83
N MET A 124 18.61 -33.74 17.66
CA MET A 124 19.97 -33.57 17.06
C MET A 124 20.01 -33.68 15.52
N SER A 125 20.23 -32.53 14.86
CA SER A 125 20.95 -32.30 13.58
C SER A 125 20.93 -30.76 13.34
N GLU A 126 22.00 -29.97 13.50
CA GLU A 126 23.24 -29.85 12.66
C GLU A 126 22.87 -29.78 11.16
N ASP A 127 22.86 -28.56 10.60
CA ASP A 127 23.99 -27.93 9.86
C ASP A 127 24.12 -28.52 8.46
N GLU A 128 23.73 -27.77 7.42
CA GLU A 128 24.43 -27.72 6.13
C GLU A 128 24.22 -26.31 5.52
N ASP A 129 25.34 -25.62 5.34
CA ASP A 129 25.54 -24.43 4.53
C ASP A 129 25.29 -24.76 3.04
N GLU A 130 24.80 -23.79 2.26
CA GLU A 130 25.10 -23.78 0.83
C GLU A 130 25.19 -22.34 0.32
N ASP A 131 26.39 -22.05 -0.16
CA ASP A 131 26.88 -20.83 -0.79
C ASP A 131 26.02 -20.44 -1.99
N ASP A 132 25.70 -19.14 -2.12
CA ASP A 132 25.41 -18.57 -3.44
C ASP A 132 26.45 -17.50 -3.73
N GLU A 133 27.41 -17.92 -4.55
CA GLU A 133 28.57 -17.24 -5.08
C GLU A 133 28.23 -15.90 -5.75
N ALA A 134 29.14 -14.96 -5.56
CA ALA A 134 29.17 -13.70 -6.27
C ALA A 134 29.49 -13.94 -7.76
N MET A 135 28.61 -13.47 -8.65
CA MET A 135 28.94 -13.30 -10.07
C MET A 135 29.28 -11.82 -10.29
N GLU A 136 30.57 -11.49 -10.22
CA GLU A 136 31.12 -10.29 -10.85
C GLU A 136 31.04 -10.48 -12.37
N GLN A 137 30.53 -9.47 -13.06
CA GLN A 137 30.61 -9.40 -14.51
C GLN A 137 31.29 -8.08 -14.84
N ASP A 138 32.63 -8.17 -14.89
CA ASP A 138 33.50 -7.19 -15.52
C ASP A 138 33.36 -7.37 -17.04
N ASP A 139 32.63 -6.44 -17.67
CA ASP A 139 32.73 -6.22 -19.11
C ASP A 139 33.60 -4.97 -19.31
N ASP A 140 34.92 -5.18 -19.34
CA ASP A 140 35.90 -4.32 -20.00
C ASP A 140 35.87 -4.56 -21.52
N ASP A 141 36.41 -3.60 -22.27
CA ASP A 141 36.68 -3.56 -23.73
C ASP A 141 35.49 -3.04 -24.60
N ASP A 142 35.61 -2.00 -25.44
CA ASP A 142 36.76 -1.41 -26.12
C ASP A 142 36.62 0.12 -26.28
N GLU A 143 37.75 0.81 -26.13
CA GLU A 143 38.01 2.13 -26.72
C GLU A 143 37.99 1.99 -28.25
N ASP A 144 37.12 2.73 -28.94
CA ASP A 144 37.33 3.08 -30.34
C ASP A 144 37.33 4.61 -30.45
N ASP A 145 38.54 5.15 -30.43
CA ASP A 145 38.88 6.43 -31.02
C ASP A 145 38.41 6.44 -32.48
N ASN A 146 37.54 7.39 -32.83
CA ASN A 146 37.56 7.92 -34.19
C ASN A 146 37.36 9.44 -34.16
N GLU A 147 38.50 10.10 -34.07
CA GLU A 147 38.74 11.49 -34.42
C GLU A 147 38.83 11.59 -35.97
N SER A 148 37.91 12.34 -36.59
CA SER A 148 37.94 12.91 -37.95
C SER A 148 36.49 13.30 -38.31
N ASP A 149 36.13 14.45 -38.86
CA ASP A 149 36.89 15.58 -39.38
C ASP A 149 35.91 16.76 -39.53
N ASP A 150 36.53 17.93 -39.63
CA ASP A 150 36.03 19.25 -39.95
C ASP A 150 35.18 19.36 -41.25
N GLU A 151 34.51 20.51 -41.39
CA GLU A 151 33.89 21.13 -42.59
C GLU A 151 32.42 20.82 -42.97
N SER A 152 31.53 21.78 -42.68
CA SER A 152 31.02 22.77 -43.67
C SER A 152 29.84 23.59 -43.12
#